data_AF-A0A5E7KHX6-F1
#
_entry.id   AF-A0A5E7KHX6-F1
#
_cell.length_a   1.000
_cell.length_b   1.000
_cell.length_c   1.000
_cell.angle_alpha   90.00
_cell.angle_beta   90.00
_cell.angle_gamma   90.00
#
_symmetry.space_group_name_H-M   'P 1'
#
loop_
_entity.id
_entity.type
_entity.pdbx_description
1 polymer ?
#
loop_
_entity_poly.entity_id
_entity_poly.type
_entity_poly.pdbx_seq_one_letter_code
_entity_poly.pdbx_strand_id
1 'polypeptide(L)' 'MQHFADVLEIKSDEEKGVAEMIVGRVIPGNSHTQDGTPLYGAHYRMRLRRKHEGFWQLTWSEYRPGWFNANEAPRV' A
#
# COMPACT_ATOMS: atom_id res chain seq x y z
N MET A 1 17.98 6.15 2.96
CA MET A 1 16.90 6.66 2.08
C MET A 1 15.59 6.49 2.84
N GLN A 2 14.84 7.57 3.09
CA GLN A 2 13.57 7.49 3.82
C GLN A 2 12.43 7.24 2.82
N HIS A 3 11.68 6.16 3.02
CA HIS A 3 10.50 5.84 2.22
C HIS A 3 9.26 6.30 2.98
N PHE A 4 8.54 7.28 2.43
CA PHE A 4 7.24 7.70 2.93
C PHE A 4 6.15 6.96 2.16
N ALA A 5 5.16 6.45 2.88
CA ALA A 5 4.09 5.67 2.28
C ALA A 5 2.86 5.65 3.18
N ASP A 6 1.70 5.49 2.55
CA ASP A 6 0.41 5.33 3.21
C ASP A 6 -0.21 3.98 2.84
N VAL A 7 -0.90 3.36 3.80
CA VAL A 7 -1.72 2.19 3.52
C VAL A 7 -3.05 2.65 2.94
N LEU A 8 -3.33 2.25 1.69
CA LEU A 8 -4.52 2.69 0.96
C LEU A 8 -5.67 1.70 1.10
N GLU A 9 -5.36 0.41 1.18
CA GLU A 9 -6.35 -0.64 1.38
C GLU A 9 -5.71 -1.87 2.04
N ILE A 10 -6.51 -2.54 2.88
CA ILE A 10 -6.22 -3.87 3.41
C ILE A 10 -7.47 -4.73 3.22
N LYS A 11 -7.32 -5.94 2.65
CA LYS A 11 -8.32 -7.01 2.79
C LYS A 11 -7.67 -8.21 3.45
N SER A 12 -8.30 -8.72 4.50
CA SER A 12 -7.80 -9.86 5.26
C SER A 12 -8.86 -10.91 5.46
N ASP A 13 -8.46 -12.17 5.38
CA ASP A 13 -9.20 -13.33 5.87
C ASP A 13 -8.44 -13.84 7.11
N GLU A 14 -8.92 -13.47 8.29
CA GLU A 14 -8.25 -13.80 9.55
C GLU A 14 -8.29 -15.29 9.87
N GLU A 15 -9.36 -15.99 9.48
CA GLU A 15 -9.51 -17.44 9.68
C GLU A 15 -8.47 -18.21 8.86
N LYS A 16 -8.27 -17.80 7.61
CA LYS A 16 -7.24 -18.40 6.73
C LYS A 16 -5.85 -17.81 6.96
N GLY A 17 -5.74 -16.75 7.76
CA GLY A 17 -4.49 -16.07 8.07
C GLY A 17 -3.82 -15.50 6.83
N VAL A 18 -4.58 -14.93 5.90
CA VAL A 18 -4.06 -14.28 4.69
C VAL A 18 -4.55 -12.83 4.58
N ALA A 19 -3.72 -11.96 4.04
CA ALA A 19 -4.10 -10.57 3.77
C ALA A 19 -3.43 -10.05 2.50
N GLU A 20 -4.09 -9.13 1.82
CA GLU A 20 -3.56 -8.34 0.73
C GLU A 20 -3.64 -6.85 1.08
N MET A 21 -2.62 -6.08 0.68
CA MET A 21 -2.54 -4.65 0.95
C MET A 21 -2.11 -3.86 -0.29
N ILE A 22 -2.66 -2.65 -0.42
CA ILE A 22 -2.14 -1.61 -1.30
C ILE A 22 -1.45 -0.56 -0.44
N VAL A 23 -0.20 -0.25 -0.79
CA VAL A 23 0.60 0.79 -0.12
C VAL A 23 1.03 1.83 -1.14
N GLY A 24 0.58 3.07 -1.00
CA GLY A 24 0.92 4.19 -1.88
C GLY A 24 2.24 4.83 -1.47
N ARG A 25 3.14 5.08 -2.42
CA ARG A 25 4.42 5.75 -2.17
C ARG A 25 4.26 7.26 -2.22
N VAL A 26 4.53 7.93 -1.10
CA VAL A 26 4.49 9.40 -0.99
C VAL A 26 5.81 9.98 -1.45
N ILE A 27 5.75 11.01 -2.29
CA ILE A 27 6.93 11.74 -2.79
C ILE A 27 7.02 13.09 -2.05
N PRO A 28 8.03 13.29 -1.19
CA PRO A 28 8.21 14.58 -0.51
C PRO A 28 8.28 15.75 -1.50
N GLY A 29 7.58 16.83 -1.18
CA GLY A 29 7.48 18.01 -2.04
C GLY A 29 6.47 17.90 -3.19
N ASN A 30 5.94 16.69 -3.48
CA ASN A 30 4.90 16.45 -4.49
C ASN A 30 3.84 15.47 -3.95
N SER A 31 3.46 15.62 -2.68
CA SER A 31 2.57 14.69 -1.98
C SER A 31 1.08 14.99 -2.14
N HIS A 32 0.73 16.12 -2.76
CA HIS A 32 -0.65 16.53 -3.00
C HIS A 32 -0.77 17.24 -4.35
N THR A 33 -1.95 17.17 -4.96
CA THR A 33 -2.38 18.00 -6.09
C THR A 33 -2.68 19.44 -5.65
N GLN A 34 -2.95 20.35 -6.60
CA GLN A 34 -3.24 21.75 -6.30
C GLN A 34 -4.48 21.96 -5.41
N ASP A 35 -5.47 21.07 -5.52
CA ASP A 35 -6.68 21.07 -4.69
C ASP A 35 -6.49 20.39 -3.32
N GLY A 36 -5.27 19.92 -3.01
CA GLY A 36 -4.95 19.26 -1.75
C GLY A 36 -5.27 17.77 -1.70
N THR A 37 -5.62 17.13 -2.83
CA THR A 37 -5.81 15.67 -2.86
C THR A 37 -4.46 14.95 -2.74
N PRO A 38 -4.31 13.91 -1.88
CA PRO A 38 -3.06 13.15 -1.78
C PRO A 38 -2.63 12.54 -3.12
N LEU A 39 -1.33 12.62 -3.40
CA LEU A 39 -0.69 12.18 -4.64
C LEU A 39 0.44 11.20 -4.34
N TYR A 40 0.44 10.08 -5.06
CA TYR A 40 1.40 8.99 -4.90
C TYR A 40 2.14 8.75 -6.21
N GLY A 41 3.45 8.49 -6.12
CA GLY A 41 4.30 8.27 -7.32
C GLY A 41 4.40 6.81 -7.78
N ALA A 42 3.91 5.88 -6.95
CA ALA A 42 3.88 4.44 -7.20
C ALA A 42 3.00 3.77 -6.13
N HIS A 43 2.70 2.50 -6.30
CA HIS A 43 2.15 1.67 -5.21
C HIS A 43 2.85 0.31 -5.13
N TYR A 44 2.74 -0.31 -3.98
CA TYR A 44 3.07 -1.72 -3.76
C TYR A 44 1.78 -2.51 -3.62
N ARG A 45 1.71 -3.67 -4.29
CA ARG A 45 0.75 -4.73 -3.95
C ARG A 45 1.48 -5.72 -3.06
N MET A 46 0.92 -6.02 -1.89
CA MET A 46 1.56 -6.89 -0.90
C MET A 46 0.63 -8.03 -0.52
N ARG A 47 1.21 -9.20 -0.29
CA ARG A 47 0.53 -10.35 0.31
C ARG A 47 1.20 -10.71 1.62
N LEU A 48 0.40 -11.01 2.62
CA LEU A 48 0.85 -11.38 3.95
C LEU A 48 0.22 -12.69 4.38
N ARG A 49 0.94 -13.42 5.22
CA ARG A 49 0.44 -14.62 5.89
C ARG A 49 0.70 -14.56 7.37
N ARG A 50 -0.33 -14.84 8.17
CA ARG A 50 -0.23 -14.93 9.63
C ARG A 50 0.61 -16.15 10.01
N LYS A 51 1.54 -15.96 10.93
CA LYS A 51 2.35 -17.03 11.52
C LYS A 51 1.71 -17.52 12.81
N HIS A 52 2.17 -18.69 13.28
CA HIS A 52 1.65 -19.33 14.49
C HIS A 52 1.73 -18.45 15.74
N GLU A 53 2.70 -17.53 15.80
CA GLU A 53 2.86 -16.59 16.91
C GLU A 53 2.02 -15.30 16.74
N GLY A 54 1.06 -15.30 15.81
CA GLY A 54 0.09 -14.23 15.63
C GLY A 54 0.57 -13.03 14.79
N PHE A 55 1.85 -12.95 14.46
CA PHE A 55 2.40 -11.90 13.59
C PHE A 55 2.14 -12.15 12.10
N TRP A 56 2.03 -11.08 11.33
CA TRP A 56 1.89 -11.13 9.88
C TRP A 56 3.26 -11.06 9.21
N GLN A 57 3.57 -12.03 8.34
CA GLN A 57 4.76 -12.03 7.51
C GLN A 57 4.41 -11.61 6.09
N LEU A 58 5.15 -10.65 5.53
CA LEU A 58 5.12 -10.35 4.10
C LEU A 58 5.62 -11.57 3.31
N THR A 59 4.79 -12.12 2.43
CA THR A 59 5.13 -13.29 1.62
C THR A 59 5.39 -12.94 0.16
N TRP A 60 4.86 -11.82 -0.32
CA TRP A 60 5.07 -11.32 -1.67
C TRP A 60 4.84 -9.81 -1.73
N SER A 61 5.62 -9.13 -2.58
CA SER A 61 5.43 -7.72 -2.87
C SER A 61 5.77 -7.43 -4.33
N GLU A 62 5.01 -6.56 -4.95
CA GLU A 62 5.29 -6.05 -6.29
C GLU A 62 5.21 -4.53 -6.31
N TYR A 63 6.26 -3.91 -6.86
CA TYR A 63 6.31 -2.48 -7.09
C TYR A 63 5.68 -2.14 -8.44
N ARG A 64 4.70 -1.24 -8.43
CA ARG A 64 4.04 -0.73 -9.63
C ARG A 64 4.30 0.78 -9.74
N PRO A 65 5.19 1.22 -10.66
CA PRO A 65 5.41 2.64 -10.89
C PRO A 65 4.19 3.28 -11.54
N GLY A 66 3.94 4.55 -11.26
CA GLY A 66 2.85 5.31 -11.86
C GLY A 66 2.25 6.28 -10.86
N TRP A 67 2.03 7.51 -11.31
CA TRP A 67 1.39 8.53 -10.50
C TRP A 67 -0.12 8.30 -10.44
N PHE A 68 -0.71 8.48 -9.26
CA PHE A 68 -2.16 8.47 -9.06
C PHE A 68 -2.53 9.29 -7.83
N ASN A 69 -3.73 9.86 -7.84
CA ASN A 69 -4.29 10.54 -6.66
C ASN A 69 -5.15 9.58 -5.84
N ALA A 70 -5.52 9.97 -4.62
CA ALA A 70 -6.32 9.13 -3.72
C ALA A 70 -7.68 8.67 -4.29
N ASN A 71 -8.28 9.43 -5.22
CA ASN A 71 -9.57 9.08 -5.84
C ASN A 71 -9.43 7.96 -6.89
N GLU A 72 -8.22 7.75 -7.41
CA GLU A 72 -7.87 6.75 -8.41
C GLU A 72 -7.06 5.60 -7.79
N ALA A 73 -7.08 5.47 -6.46
CA ALA A 73 -6.27 4.50 -5.75
C ALA A 73 -6.56 3.06 -6.23
N PRO A 74 -5.51 2.28 -6.54
CA PRO A 74 -5.67 0.89 -6.93
C PRO A 74 -6.25 0.08 -5.77
N ARG A 75 -6.92 -1.02 -6.12
CA ARG A 75 -7.57 -1.90 -5.15
C ARG A 75 -6.92 -3.27 -5.12
N VAL A 76 -7.06 -3.98 -4.00
CA VAL A 76 -6.74 -5.42 -3.95
C VAL A 76 -7.78 -6.24 -4.71
#